data_AF-A0AAE4MC72-F1
#
_entry.id   AF-A0AAE4MC72-F1
#
_cell.length_a   1.000
_cell.length_b   1.000
_cell.length_c   1.000
_cell.angle_alpha   90.00
_cell.angle_beta   90.00
_cell.angle_gamma   90.00
#
_symmetry.space_group_name_H-M   'P 1'
#
loop_
_entity.id
_entity.type
_entity.pdbx_description
1 polymer ?
#
loop_
_entity_poly.entity_id
_entity_poly.type
_entity_poly.pdbx_seq_one_letter_code
_entity_poly.pdbx_strand_id
1 'polypeptide(L)'
;MGRTVDLTTWEIETSLRAQLPPVTHPACGGMFYQGRIDSALSNICDQTITAEFDLIPDDILADCSVAGRISRGCWWAMPSPSALHYTDAYFGDADDASAELADAVTDLCRLMRDAGTAGHVLIYDDAPDYIDMEHFSGRRYLRYVPDAYLSDVLEVQRDLILSKDAVPGLEALADCYTIRHVCVIDPDAEALTAVCRLFDPEDVFIAGTAPESGQQEYWKNLADLRIRVADL
;
A
#
# COMPACT_ATOMS: atom_id res chain seq x y z
N MET A 1 10.00 14.64 28.13
CA MET A 1 8.53 14.62 28.36
C MET A 1 7.97 13.46 27.55
N GLY A 2 7.34 12.48 28.18
CA GLY A 2 6.66 11.41 27.46
C GLY A 2 5.38 11.97 26.85
N ARG A 3 5.20 11.84 25.54
CA ARG A 3 3.94 12.16 24.85
C ARG A 3 3.07 10.93 24.96
N THR A 4 1.91 11.03 25.61
CA THR A 4 0.89 9.98 25.51
C THR A 4 0.34 10.03 24.09
N VAL A 5 0.60 8.97 23.33
CA VAL A 5 0.04 8.72 22.01
C VAL A 5 -0.64 7.36 22.07
N ASP A 6 -1.71 7.16 21.30
CA ASP A 6 -2.26 5.82 21.13
C ASP A 6 -1.28 4.93 20.35
N LEU A 7 -1.54 3.63 20.38
CA LEU A 7 -0.65 2.63 19.81
C LEU A 7 -0.50 2.80 18.29
N THR A 8 -1.57 3.12 17.57
CA THR A 8 -1.53 3.27 16.12
C THR A 8 -0.68 4.47 15.70
N THR A 9 -0.85 5.63 16.35
CA THR A 9 0.03 6.79 16.09
C THR A 9 1.49 6.49 16.46
N TRP A 10 1.73 5.73 17.53
CA TRP A 10 3.08 5.31 17.91
C TRP A 10 3.72 4.39 16.86
N GLU A 11 2.97 3.44 16.30
CA GLU A 11 3.42 2.54 15.24
C GLU A 11 3.73 3.29 13.94
N ILE A 12 2.89 4.25 13.54
CA ILE A 12 3.15 5.16 12.41
C ILE A 12 4.48 5.89 12.60
N GLU A 13 4.66 6.53 13.76
CA GLU A 13 5.87 7.31 14.05
C GLU A 13 7.11 6.42 14.05
N THR A 14 7.03 5.25 14.68
CA THR A 14 8.18 4.34 14.84
C THR A 14 8.57 3.69 13.52
N SER A 15 7.60 3.17 12.75
CA SER A 15 7.84 2.54 11.45
C SER A 15 8.37 3.52 10.41
N LEU A 16 7.82 4.73 10.37
CA LEU A 16 8.28 5.77 9.44
C LEU A 16 9.69 6.24 9.77
N ARG A 17 10.02 6.42 11.07
CA ARG A 17 11.37 6.78 11.49
C ARG A 17 12.39 5.69 11.17
N ALA A 18 12.01 4.41 11.23
CA ALA A 18 12.91 3.30 10.93
C ALA A 18 13.34 3.26 9.45
N GLN A 19 12.51 3.78 8.54
CA GLN A 19 12.78 3.87 7.11
C GLN A 19 13.78 4.98 6.74
N LEU A 20 14.02 5.96 7.63
CA LEU A 20 14.82 7.14 7.32
C LEU A 20 16.26 7.05 7.83
N PRO A 21 17.27 7.50 7.06
CA PRO A 21 17.19 8.04 5.70
C PRO A 21 17.27 7.05 4.51
N PRO A 22 17.43 5.70 4.66
CA PRO A 22 17.77 4.84 3.50
C PRO A 22 16.64 4.72 2.46
N VAL A 23 15.38 4.92 2.83
CA VAL A 23 14.23 4.75 1.91
C VAL A 23 13.89 6.05 1.19
N THR A 24 13.93 6.03 -0.14
CA THR A 24 13.62 7.19 -1.01
C THR A 24 12.15 7.61 -0.95
N HIS A 25 11.24 6.62 -0.90
CA HIS A 25 9.79 6.82 -0.87
C HIS A 25 9.20 6.10 0.34
N PRO A 26 9.34 6.66 1.56
CA PRO A 26 8.87 5.98 2.74
C PRO A 26 7.33 5.96 2.79
N ALA A 27 6.78 4.89 3.35
CA ALA A 27 5.35 4.72 3.56
C ALA A 27 5.05 4.43 5.04
N CYS A 28 3.96 4.95 5.58
CA CYS A 28 3.46 4.56 6.90
C CYS A 28 2.09 3.89 6.80
N GLY A 29 1.59 3.37 7.93
CA GLY A 29 0.40 2.53 7.94
C GLY A 29 0.77 1.07 7.65
N GLY A 30 -0.13 0.36 6.99
CA GLY A 30 -0.12 -1.08 6.78
C GLY A 30 -1.45 -1.69 7.21
N MET A 31 -1.53 -3.01 7.31
CA MET A 31 -2.76 -3.71 7.72
C MET A 31 -3.23 -3.30 9.12
N PHE A 32 -2.32 -2.96 10.05
CA PHE A 32 -2.68 -2.47 11.38
C PHE A 32 -3.50 -1.17 11.36
N TYR A 33 -3.48 -0.44 10.23
CA TYR A 33 -4.22 0.81 10.08
C TYR A 33 -5.72 0.59 9.89
N GLN A 34 -6.20 -0.65 9.73
CA GLN A 34 -7.61 -0.98 9.61
C GLN A 34 -8.45 -0.37 10.75
N GLY A 35 -8.00 -0.46 12.01
CA GLY A 35 -8.76 0.10 13.13
C GLY A 35 -8.97 1.62 13.05
N ARG A 36 -8.09 2.35 12.35
CA ARG A 36 -8.29 3.77 12.06
C ARG A 36 -9.32 4.00 10.97
N ILE A 37 -9.34 3.15 9.95
CA ILE A 37 -10.36 3.19 8.89
C ILE A 37 -11.73 2.85 9.48
N ASP A 38 -11.82 1.80 10.29
CA ASP A 38 -13.05 1.40 11.00
C ASP A 38 -13.60 2.56 11.84
N SER A 39 -12.73 3.33 12.49
CA SER A 39 -13.13 4.47 13.32
C SER A 39 -13.51 5.71 12.50
N ALA A 40 -13.03 5.80 11.25
CA ALA A 40 -13.26 6.93 10.37
C ALA A 40 -14.49 6.76 9.47
N LEU A 41 -14.99 5.54 9.33
CA LEU A 41 -16.22 5.24 8.60
C LEU A 41 -17.37 5.06 9.61
N SER A 42 -18.40 5.91 9.52
CA SER A 42 -19.57 5.76 10.39
C SER A 42 -20.39 4.52 10.02
N ASN A 43 -21.32 4.15 10.90
CA ASN A 43 -22.33 3.13 10.66
C ASN A 43 -21.78 1.71 10.38
N ILE A 44 -20.56 1.45 10.86
CA ILE A 44 -19.99 0.11 10.97
C ILE A 44 -20.09 -0.36 12.42
N CYS A 45 -20.79 -1.47 12.64
CA CYS A 45 -20.94 -2.12 13.94
C CYS A 45 -20.43 -3.55 13.83
N ASP A 46 -19.39 -3.92 14.58
CA ASP A 46 -18.81 -5.27 14.57
C ASP A 46 -18.54 -5.78 13.12
N GLN A 47 -17.86 -4.96 12.30
CA GLN A 47 -17.59 -5.20 10.87
C GLN A 47 -18.83 -5.35 9.98
N THR A 48 -20.01 -4.93 10.44
CA THR A 48 -21.25 -4.95 9.66
C THR A 48 -21.66 -3.54 9.28
N ILE A 49 -21.94 -3.31 8.01
CA ILE A 49 -22.48 -2.05 7.47
C ILE A 49 -23.95 -1.96 7.84
N THR A 50 -24.34 -0.88 8.52
CA THR A 50 -25.70 -0.70 9.07
C THR A 50 -26.46 0.49 8.48
N ALA A 51 -25.77 1.37 7.76
CA ALA A 51 -26.31 2.49 6.99
C ALA A 51 -25.23 3.01 6.01
N GLU A 52 -25.56 4.03 5.22
CA GLU A 52 -24.60 4.79 4.40
C GLU A 52 -23.44 5.33 5.24
N PHE A 53 -22.27 5.51 4.62
CA PHE A 53 -21.07 5.97 5.30
C PHE A 53 -21.01 7.50 5.39
N ASP A 54 -20.72 8.02 6.58
CA ASP A 54 -20.19 9.36 6.80
C ASP A 54 -18.72 9.25 7.25
N LEU A 55 -17.91 10.25 6.89
CA LEU A 55 -16.50 10.30 7.29
C LEU A 55 -16.31 11.03 8.63
N ILE A 56 -15.53 10.41 9.52
CA ILE A 56 -15.07 10.95 10.81
C ILE A 56 -13.53 10.99 10.80
N PRO A 57 -12.90 11.97 10.10
CA PRO A 57 -11.49 11.86 9.70
C PRO A 57 -10.48 12.35 10.75
N ASP A 58 -10.92 12.85 11.91
CA ASP A 58 -10.08 13.61 12.85
C ASP A 58 -8.78 12.90 13.24
N ASP A 59 -8.87 11.62 13.61
CA ASP A 59 -7.70 10.82 14.01
C ASP A 59 -6.76 10.54 12.84
N ILE A 60 -7.31 10.28 11.65
CA ILE A 60 -6.51 10.06 10.44
C ILE A 60 -5.79 11.34 10.02
N LEU A 61 -6.44 12.50 10.12
CA LEU A 61 -5.81 13.79 9.85
C LEU A 61 -4.73 14.12 10.89
N ALA A 62 -4.94 13.76 12.15
CA ALA A 62 -3.92 13.87 13.19
C ALA A 62 -2.70 12.99 12.88
N ASP A 63 -2.92 11.76 12.42
CA ASP A 63 -1.88 10.83 11.99
C ASP A 63 -1.10 11.38 10.76
N CYS A 64 -1.80 11.91 9.75
CA CYS A 64 -1.18 12.57 8.60
C CYS A 64 -0.29 13.74 9.05
N SER A 65 -0.74 14.53 10.03
CA SER A 65 0.04 15.62 10.61
C SER A 65 1.29 15.13 11.34
N VAL A 66 1.22 14.00 12.05
CA VAL A 66 2.37 13.36 12.70
C VAL A 66 3.36 12.88 11.64
N ALA A 67 2.90 12.12 10.64
CA ALA A 67 3.73 11.60 9.57
C ALA A 67 4.44 12.73 8.79
N GLY A 68 3.70 13.79 8.43
CA GLY A 68 4.22 14.94 7.69
C GLY A 68 5.29 15.75 8.45
N ARG A 69 5.35 15.66 9.78
CA ARG A 69 6.46 16.22 10.59
C ARG A 69 7.73 15.38 10.54
N ILE A 70 7.62 14.08 10.23
CA ILE A 70 8.73 13.14 10.15
C ILE A 70 9.26 13.07 8.71
N SER A 71 8.37 12.84 7.75
CA SER A 71 8.67 12.80 6.32
C SER A 71 7.55 13.48 5.53
N ARG A 72 7.87 14.57 4.83
CA ARG A 72 6.89 15.24 3.97
C ARG A 72 6.62 14.40 2.73
N GLY A 73 5.35 14.23 2.37
CA GLY A 73 4.98 13.47 1.18
C GLY A 73 5.34 11.99 1.28
N CYS A 74 5.28 11.40 2.49
CA CYS A 74 5.29 9.95 2.59
C CYS A 74 4.05 9.35 1.93
N TRP A 75 4.17 8.10 1.52
CA TRP A 75 3.04 7.29 1.07
C TRP A 75 2.29 6.71 2.26
N TRP A 76 1.08 6.21 2.02
CA TRP A 76 0.29 5.54 3.04
C TRP A 76 -0.10 4.14 2.59
N ALA A 77 0.37 3.12 3.28
CA ALA A 77 -0.08 1.75 3.09
C ALA A 77 -1.34 1.51 3.95
N MET A 78 -2.34 0.84 3.38
CA MET A 78 -3.59 0.53 4.08
C MET A 78 -4.31 -0.64 3.39
N PRO A 79 -5.20 -1.37 4.09
CA PRO A 79 -6.07 -2.35 3.44
C PRO A 79 -6.84 -1.73 2.26
N SER A 80 -7.04 -2.49 1.19
CA SER A 80 -8.07 -2.17 0.18
C SER A 80 -9.46 -2.24 0.83
N PRO A 81 -10.50 -1.61 0.24
CA PRO A 81 -11.87 -1.79 0.72
C PRO A 81 -12.27 -3.27 0.84
N SER A 82 -11.95 -4.09 -0.17
CA SER A 82 -12.23 -5.53 -0.12
C SER A 82 -11.53 -6.25 1.04
N ALA A 83 -10.34 -5.79 1.45
CA ALA A 83 -9.57 -6.34 2.56
C ALA A 83 -10.05 -5.83 3.94
N LEU A 84 -11.07 -4.96 4.02
CA LEU A 84 -11.70 -4.58 5.28
C LEU A 84 -12.69 -5.65 5.78
N HIS A 85 -13.14 -6.55 4.88
CA HIS A 85 -14.03 -7.68 5.18
C HIS A 85 -15.35 -7.28 5.85
N TYR A 86 -15.91 -6.13 5.48
CA TYR A 86 -17.21 -5.73 6.00
C TYR A 86 -18.35 -6.58 5.43
N THR A 87 -19.31 -6.91 6.28
CA THR A 87 -20.54 -7.59 5.87
C THR A 87 -21.64 -6.56 5.62
N ASP A 88 -22.31 -6.65 4.48
CA ASP A 88 -23.47 -5.80 4.19
C ASP A 88 -24.74 -6.30 4.89
N ALA A 89 -25.38 -5.41 5.65
CA ALA A 89 -26.72 -5.60 6.21
C ALA A 89 -27.69 -4.46 5.86
N TYR A 90 -27.28 -3.52 5.00
CA TYR A 90 -28.03 -2.31 4.69
C TYR A 90 -28.37 -2.17 3.21
N PHE A 91 -27.38 -2.25 2.32
CA PHE A 91 -27.57 -2.00 0.89
C PHE A 91 -28.38 -3.12 0.23
N GLY A 92 -28.18 -4.36 0.69
CA GLY A 92 -28.91 -5.54 0.22
C GLY A 92 -28.41 -6.07 -1.13
N ASP A 93 -27.35 -5.49 -1.66
CA ASP A 93 -26.64 -5.88 -2.88
C ASP A 93 -25.13 -5.71 -2.67
N ALA A 94 -24.36 -6.71 -3.07
CA ALA A 94 -22.93 -6.76 -2.79
C ALA A 94 -22.13 -5.76 -3.66
N ASP A 95 -22.57 -5.50 -4.88
CA ASP A 95 -21.89 -4.57 -5.79
C ASP A 95 -22.17 -3.13 -5.32
N ASP A 96 -23.41 -2.82 -4.92
CA ASP A 96 -23.76 -1.52 -4.33
C ASP A 96 -22.98 -1.27 -3.03
N ALA A 97 -22.89 -2.26 -2.13
CA ALA A 97 -22.13 -2.13 -0.89
C ALA A 97 -20.63 -1.91 -1.13
N SER A 98 -20.04 -2.64 -2.09
CA SER A 98 -18.64 -2.47 -2.48
C SER A 98 -18.38 -1.11 -3.11
N ALA A 99 -19.27 -0.62 -3.97
CA ALA A 99 -19.14 0.70 -4.58
C ALA A 99 -19.21 1.84 -3.55
N GLU A 100 -20.18 1.80 -2.64
CA GLU A 100 -20.34 2.79 -1.58
C GLU A 100 -19.14 2.79 -0.62
N LEU A 101 -18.59 1.61 -0.31
CA LEU A 101 -17.38 1.51 0.50
C LEU A 101 -16.15 2.06 -0.25
N ALA A 102 -15.99 1.73 -1.53
CA ALA A 102 -14.90 2.23 -2.37
C ALA A 102 -14.94 3.75 -2.51
N ASP A 103 -16.12 4.35 -2.64
CA ASP A 103 -16.32 5.80 -2.65
C ASP A 103 -15.93 6.44 -1.32
N ALA A 104 -16.40 5.90 -0.19
CA ALA A 104 -16.04 6.40 1.13
C ALA A 104 -14.53 6.35 1.40
N VAL A 105 -13.87 5.25 1.02
CA VAL A 105 -12.41 5.10 1.14
C VAL A 105 -11.67 6.01 0.15
N THR A 106 -12.21 6.25 -1.04
CA THR A 106 -11.65 7.21 -2.01
C THR A 106 -11.64 8.64 -1.47
N ASP A 107 -12.74 9.06 -0.84
CA ASP A 107 -12.84 10.35 -0.19
C ASP A 107 -11.90 10.46 1.00
N LEU A 108 -11.75 9.40 1.79
CA LEU A 108 -10.75 9.34 2.85
C LEU A 108 -9.31 9.52 2.32
N CYS A 109 -8.94 8.76 1.28
CA CYS A 109 -7.64 8.90 0.61
C CYS A 109 -7.44 10.32 0.06
N ARG A 110 -8.49 10.98 -0.42
CA ARG A 110 -8.43 12.38 -0.86
C ARG A 110 -8.14 13.32 0.29
N LEU A 111 -8.83 13.19 1.42
CA LEU A 111 -8.58 13.98 2.62
C LEU A 111 -7.12 13.82 3.10
N MET A 112 -6.59 12.61 3.08
CA MET A 112 -5.20 12.34 3.45
C MET A 112 -4.19 13.02 2.49
N ARG A 113 -4.47 13.03 1.18
CA ARG A 113 -3.63 13.78 0.21
C ARG A 113 -3.69 15.27 0.44
N ASP A 114 -4.87 15.82 0.71
CA ASP A 114 -5.05 17.23 1.02
C ASP A 114 -4.30 17.61 2.31
N ALA A 115 -4.13 16.66 3.24
CA ALA A 115 -3.30 16.77 4.43
C ALA A 115 -1.78 16.55 4.20
N GLY A 116 -1.36 16.20 2.98
CA GLY A 116 0.05 16.14 2.57
C GLY A 116 0.61 14.74 2.27
N THR A 117 -0.20 13.69 2.29
CA THR A 117 0.19 12.34 1.83
C THR A 117 0.43 12.33 0.32
N ALA A 118 1.48 11.66 -0.15
CA ALA A 118 1.84 11.66 -1.58
C ALA A 118 0.98 10.72 -2.44
N GLY A 119 0.54 9.61 -1.87
CA GLY A 119 -0.19 8.53 -2.53
C GLY A 119 -0.43 7.38 -1.55
N HIS A 120 -1.12 6.34 -2.03
CA HIS A 120 -1.52 5.20 -1.22
C HIS A 120 -1.05 3.88 -1.84
N VAL A 121 -0.68 2.94 -0.99
CA VAL A 121 -0.49 1.53 -1.35
C VAL A 121 -1.67 0.76 -0.75
N LEU A 122 -2.55 0.27 -1.61
CA LEU A 122 -3.68 -0.56 -1.20
C LEU A 122 -3.23 -2.01 -1.11
N ILE A 123 -3.37 -2.59 0.08
CA ILE A 123 -2.97 -3.94 0.39
C ILE A 123 -4.21 -4.83 0.28
N TYR A 124 -4.16 -5.77 -0.65
CA TYR A 124 -5.14 -6.81 -0.81
C TYR A 124 -4.61 -8.07 -0.13
N ASP A 125 -5.47 -8.80 0.57
CA ASP A 125 -5.16 -10.09 1.18
C ASP A 125 -5.73 -11.29 0.41
N ASP A 126 -6.61 -11.05 -0.57
CA ASP A 126 -7.11 -12.02 -1.55
C ASP A 126 -7.21 -11.38 -2.95
N ALA A 127 -7.96 -12.01 -3.86
CA ALA A 127 -8.24 -11.52 -5.20
C ALA A 127 -8.71 -10.05 -5.16
N PRO A 128 -8.14 -9.17 -6.00
CA PRO A 128 -8.58 -7.80 -6.06
C PRO A 128 -10.01 -7.72 -6.58
N ASP A 129 -10.86 -6.99 -5.86
CA ASP A 129 -12.22 -6.72 -6.31
C ASP A 129 -12.21 -5.74 -7.49
N TYR A 130 -13.08 -5.98 -8.48
CA TYR A 130 -13.11 -5.17 -9.70
C TYR A 130 -13.56 -3.73 -9.43
N ILE A 131 -14.52 -3.53 -8.51
CA ILE A 131 -15.02 -2.21 -8.15
C ILE A 131 -13.89 -1.41 -7.48
N ASP A 132 -13.12 -2.03 -6.58
CA ASP A 132 -11.89 -1.43 -6.04
C ASP A 132 -10.91 -1.06 -7.17
N MET A 133 -10.70 -1.96 -8.12
CA MET A 133 -9.78 -1.71 -9.24
C MET A 133 -10.18 -0.51 -10.09
N GLU A 134 -11.47 -0.28 -10.32
CA GLU A 134 -11.97 0.88 -11.04
C GLU A 134 -11.79 2.20 -10.26
N HIS A 135 -12.12 2.21 -8.97
CA HIS A 135 -12.09 3.42 -8.14
C HIS A 135 -10.65 3.92 -7.88
N PHE A 136 -9.72 3.01 -7.60
CA PHE A 136 -8.37 3.38 -7.16
C PHE A 136 -7.36 3.47 -8.31
N SER A 137 -7.71 4.17 -9.39
CA SER A 137 -6.87 4.27 -10.59
C SER A 137 -5.92 5.48 -10.58
N GLY A 138 -4.84 5.38 -11.35
CA GLY A 138 -3.90 6.48 -11.60
C GLY A 138 -2.72 6.56 -10.62
N ARG A 139 -1.89 7.60 -10.80
CA ARG A 139 -0.53 7.70 -10.22
C ARG A 139 -0.45 7.91 -8.71
N ARG A 140 -1.60 7.98 -8.03
CA ARG A 140 -1.71 8.21 -6.58
C ARG A 140 -2.01 6.94 -5.80
N TYR A 141 -2.15 5.82 -6.52
CA TYR A 141 -2.45 4.52 -5.96
C TYR A 141 -1.47 3.50 -6.53
N LEU A 142 -0.98 2.63 -5.66
CA LEU A 142 -0.31 1.40 -6.01
C LEU A 142 -1.07 0.26 -5.35
N ARG A 143 -1.01 -0.92 -5.95
CA ARG A 143 -1.70 -2.12 -5.46
C ARG A 143 -0.66 -3.14 -5.08
N TYR A 144 -0.73 -3.60 -3.85
CA TYR A 144 0.00 -4.76 -3.40
C TYR A 144 -1.01 -5.91 -3.27
N VAL A 145 -0.95 -6.83 -4.23
CA VAL A 145 -1.82 -8.02 -4.29
C VAL A 145 -0.99 -9.28 -4.07
N PRO A 146 -1.60 -10.40 -3.67
CA PRO A 146 -0.95 -11.70 -3.74
C PRO A 146 -0.44 -11.98 -5.16
N ASP A 147 0.73 -12.60 -5.29
CA ASP A 147 1.42 -12.79 -6.58
C ASP A 147 0.58 -13.58 -7.62
N ALA A 148 -0.41 -14.36 -7.17
CA ALA A 148 -1.33 -15.08 -8.05
C ALA A 148 -2.23 -14.16 -8.89
N TYR A 149 -2.39 -12.90 -8.49
CA TYR A 149 -3.32 -11.94 -9.09
C TYR A 149 -2.60 -10.76 -9.79
N LEU A 150 -1.30 -10.91 -10.08
CA LEU A 150 -0.52 -9.86 -10.74
C LEU A 150 -1.06 -9.51 -12.13
N SER A 151 -1.62 -10.47 -12.86
CA SER A 151 -2.25 -10.22 -14.16
C SER A 151 -3.47 -9.31 -14.04
N ASP A 152 -4.30 -9.53 -13.03
CA ASP A 152 -5.55 -8.76 -12.82
C ASP A 152 -5.23 -7.27 -12.59
N VAL A 153 -4.18 -6.99 -11.80
CA VAL A 153 -3.68 -5.62 -11.59
C VAL A 153 -3.17 -5.00 -12.90
N LEU A 154 -2.49 -5.78 -13.74
CA LEU A 154 -1.92 -5.29 -14.99
C LEU A 154 -2.95 -4.99 -16.08
N GLU A 155 -4.20 -5.44 -15.93
CA GLU A 155 -5.30 -5.05 -16.82
C GLU A 155 -5.65 -3.56 -16.67
N VAL A 156 -5.43 -2.98 -15.48
CA VAL A 156 -5.86 -1.61 -15.13
C VAL A 156 -4.72 -0.68 -14.72
N GLN A 157 -3.54 -1.22 -14.38
CA GLN A 157 -2.39 -0.46 -13.90
C GLN A 157 -1.09 -0.94 -14.59
N ARG A 158 -0.12 -0.03 -14.77
CA ARG A 158 1.17 -0.36 -15.39
C ARG A 158 2.34 -0.48 -14.42
N ASP A 159 2.13 -0.10 -13.17
CA ASP A 159 3.11 -0.20 -12.11
C ASP A 159 2.84 -1.51 -11.35
N LEU A 160 3.85 -2.35 -11.18
CA LEU A 160 3.72 -3.69 -10.61
C LEU A 160 4.49 -3.79 -9.30
N ILE A 161 3.83 -4.24 -8.23
CA ILE A 161 4.49 -4.67 -7.00
C ILE A 161 4.43 -6.20 -6.96
N LEU A 162 5.57 -6.86 -6.75
CA LEU A 162 5.65 -8.31 -6.68
C LEU A 162 6.68 -8.77 -5.65
N SER A 163 6.52 -9.98 -5.14
CA SER A 163 7.58 -10.62 -4.35
C SER A 163 8.74 -11.08 -5.24
N LYS A 164 9.89 -11.34 -4.62
CA LYS A 164 11.02 -11.98 -5.31
C LYS A 164 10.67 -13.35 -5.90
N ASP A 165 9.73 -14.08 -5.29
CA ASP A 165 9.37 -15.44 -5.70
C ASP A 165 8.54 -15.44 -6.99
N ALA A 166 7.91 -14.30 -7.33
CA ALA A 166 7.17 -14.09 -8.56
C ALA A 166 8.03 -13.60 -9.74
N VAL A 167 9.29 -13.17 -9.50
CA VAL A 167 10.21 -12.70 -10.54
C VAL A 167 10.39 -13.69 -11.70
N PRO A 168 10.46 -15.03 -11.50
CA PRO A 168 10.53 -15.98 -12.60
C PRO A 168 9.36 -15.92 -13.59
N GLY A 169 8.18 -15.45 -13.17
CA GLY A 169 7.00 -15.28 -14.02
C GLY A 169 6.93 -13.93 -14.74
N LEU A 170 7.85 -13.01 -14.44
CA LEU A 170 7.76 -11.62 -14.89
C LEU A 170 7.91 -11.46 -16.41
N GLU A 171 8.71 -12.30 -17.08
CA GLU A 171 8.87 -12.27 -18.55
C GLU A 171 7.54 -12.57 -19.26
N ALA A 172 6.81 -13.59 -18.80
CA ALA A 172 5.51 -13.93 -19.35
C ALA A 172 4.47 -12.81 -19.14
N LEU A 173 4.55 -12.09 -18.01
CA LEU A 173 3.71 -10.92 -17.78
C LEU A 173 4.09 -9.77 -18.71
N ALA A 174 5.37 -9.49 -18.91
CA ALA A 174 5.87 -8.45 -19.81
C ALA A 174 5.52 -8.72 -21.29
N ASP A 175 5.43 -9.99 -21.69
CA ASP A 175 4.97 -10.38 -23.03
C ASP A 175 3.47 -10.08 -23.26
N CYS A 176 2.66 -10.13 -22.20
CA CYS A 176 1.22 -9.94 -22.28
C CYS A 176 0.78 -8.50 -21.98
N TYR A 177 1.52 -7.78 -21.12
CA TYR A 177 1.12 -6.51 -20.54
C TYR A 177 2.20 -5.44 -20.67
N THR A 178 1.79 -4.18 -20.77
CA THR A 178 2.73 -3.06 -20.70
C THR A 178 3.02 -2.72 -19.24
N ILE A 179 4.18 -3.16 -18.76
CA ILE A 179 4.69 -2.83 -17.43
C ILE A 179 5.61 -1.62 -17.55
N ARG A 180 5.33 -0.57 -16.76
CA ARG A 180 6.08 0.68 -16.73
C ARG A 180 7.11 0.70 -15.61
N HIS A 181 6.72 0.29 -14.41
CA HIS A 181 7.58 0.29 -13.24
C HIS A 181 7.42 -1.03 -12.49
N VAL A 182 8.51 -1.57 -11.95
CA VAL A 182 8.54 -2.83 -11.21
C VAL A 182 9.12 -2.60 -9.82
N CYS A 183 8.32 -2.81 -8.79
CA CYS A 183 8.71 -2.74 -7.39
C CYS A 183 8.84 -4.16 -6.82
N VAL A 184 10.07 -4.63 -6.61
CA VAL A 184 10.31 -5.97 -6.06
C VAL A 184 10.43 -5.88 -4.54
N ILE A 185 9.60 -6.64 -3.83
CA ILE A 185 9.61 -6.72 -2.36
C ILE A 185 10.71 -7.68 -1.91
N ASP A 186 11.54 -7.21 -0.97
CA ASP A 186 12.60 -7.99 -0.32
C ASP A 186 13.48 -8.78 -1.30
N PRO A 187 13.97 -8.17 -2.40
CA PRO A 187 14.69 -8.90 -3.40
C PRO A 187 16.08 -9.28 -2.90
N ASP A 188 16.61 -10.37 -3.45
CA ASP A 188 18.03 -10.68 -3.39
C ASP A 188 18.74 -10.24 -4.69
N ALA A 189 20.06 -10.46 -4.75
CA ALA A 189 20.84 -10.07 -5.92
C ALA A 189 20.43 -10.84 -7.19
N GLU A 190 19.93 -12.07 -7.06
CA GLU A 190 19.49 -12.89 -8.19
C GLU A 190 18.19 -12.33 -8.77
N ALA A 191 17.21 -12.08 -7.91
CA ALA A 191 15.94 -11.46 -8.29
C ALA A 191 16.15 -10.09 -8.95
N LEU A 192 16.98 -9.21 -8.37
CA LEU A 192 17.28 -7.90 -8.96
C LEU A 192 17.95 -8.01 -10.33
N THR A 193 18.90 -8.94 -10.47
CA THR A 193 19.59 -9.16 -11.74
C THR A 193 18.61 -9.65 -12.81
N ALA A 194 17.69 -10.55 -12.45
CA ALA A 194 16.67 -11.05 -13.37
C ALA A 194 15.72 -9.94 -13.82
N VAL A 195 15.23 -9.09 -12.91
CA VAL A 195 14.36 -7.97 -13.28
C VAL A 195 15.09 -6.94 -14.15
N CYS A 196 16.34 -6.60 -13.82
CA CYS A 196 17.12 -5.62 -14.60
C CYS A 196 17.58 -6.12 -15.98
N ARG A 197 17.38 -7.40 -16.31
CA ARG A 197 17.55 -7.91 -17.68
C ARG A 197 16.32 -7.65 -18.55
N LEU A 198 15.16 -7.48 -17.94
CA LEU A 198 13.89 -7.23 -18.60
C LEU A 198 13.53 -5.74 -18.64
N PHE A 199 13.95 -4.98 -17.62
CA PHE A 199 13.60 -3.58 -17.43
C PHE A 199 14.83 -2.70 -17.24
N ASP A 200 14.75 -1.45 -17.68
CA ASP A 200 15.78 -0.46 -17.43
C ASP A 200 15.89 -0.19 -15.92
N PRO A 201 17.11 -0.03 -15.35
CA PRO A 201 17.29 0.18 -13.91
C PRO A 201 16.55 1.39 -13.32
N GLU A 202 16.17 2.37 -14.14
CA GLU A 202 15.38 3.53 -13.69
C GLU A 202 13.89 3.23 -13.47
N ASP A 203 13.40 2.12 -14.03
CA ASP A 203 12.04 1.63 -13.90
C ASP A 203 11.91 0.52 -12.83
N VAL A 204 13.02 0.14 -12.20
CA VAL A 204 13.07 -0.90 -11.15
C VAL A 204 13.25 -0.27 -9.78
N PHE A 205 12.38 -0.63 -8.85
CA PHE A 205 12.36 -0.17 -7.47
C PHE A 205 12.50 -1.34 -6.50
N ILE A 206 13.20 -1.09 -5.39
CA ILE A 206 13.30 -2.03 -4.27
C ILE A 206 12.26 -1.61 -3.22
N ALA A 207 11.40 -2.55 -2.83
CA ALA A 207 10.39 -2.38 -1.82
C ALA A 207 10.61 -3.32 -0.63
N GLY A 208 9.96 -3.04 0.49
CA GLY A 208 10.06 -3.84 1.70
C GLY A 208 8.85 -3.66 2.61
N THR A 209 8.60 -4.63 3.49
CA THR A 209 7.48 -4.59 4.46
C THR A 209 7.92 -4.55 5.92
N ALA A 210 9.23 -4.69 6.20
CA ALA A 210 9.88 -4.70 7.51
C ALA A 210 9.26 -5.64 8.58
N PRO A 211 10.05 -6.50 9.23
CA PRO A 211 9.58 -7.28 10.37
C PRO A 211 9.28 -6.38 11.59
N GLU A 212 8.50 -6.87 12.56
CA GLU A 212 8.17 -6.12 13.78
C GLU A 212 9.41 -5.62 14.55
N SER A 213 10.46 -6.44 14.59
CA SER A 213 11.72 -6.14 15.29
C SER A 213 12.89 -5.97 14.32
N GLY A 214 13.85 -5.12 14.66
CA GLY A 214 15.04 -4.90 13.82
C GLY A 214 14.82 -4.01 12.59
N GLN A 215 13.70 -3.28 12.51
CA GLN A 215 13.30 -2.46 11.36
C GLN A 215 14.42 -1.56 10.81
N GLN A 216 15.16 -0.86 11.68
CA GLN A 216 16.25 0.03 11.24
C GLN A 216 17.40 -0.71 10.53
N GLU A 217 17.75 -1.90 11.00
CA GLU A 217 18.80 -2.71 10.37
C GLU A 217 18.29 -3.30 9.06
N TYR A 218 17.05 -3.77 9.05
CA TYR A 218 16.37 -4.26 7.85
C TYR A 218 16.39 -3.21 6.71
N TRP A 219 15.96 -1.98 6.95
CA TRP A 219 15.92 -0.95 5.89
C TRP A 219 17.31 -0.53 5.40
N LYS A 220 18.31 -0.55 6.28
CA LYS A 220 19.71 -0.29 5.89
C LYS A 220 20.23 -1.40 4.98
N ASN A 221 20.03 -2.65 5.37
CA ASN A 221 20.46 -3.80 4.58
C ASN A 221 19.78 -3.83 3.21
N LEU A 222 18.49 -3.49 3.15
CA LEU A 222 17.74 -3.43 1.90
C LEU A 222 18.27 -2.31 0.98
N ALA A 223 18.57 -1.13 1.51
CA ALA A 223 19.13 -0.02 0.73
C ALA A 223 20.60 -0.23 0.30
N ASP A 224 21.34 -1.07 1.02
CA ASP A 224 22.71 -1.44 0.67
C ASP A 224 22.79 -2.56 -0.38
N LEU A 225 21.64 -3.13 -0.81
CA LEU A 225 21.60 -4.09 -1.90
C LEU A 225 22.17 -3.49 -3.18
N ARG A 226 23.13 -4.21 -3.77
CA ARG A 226 23.75 -3.84 -5.05
C ARG A 226 23.89 -5.05 -5.94
N ILE A 227 23.57 -4.87 -7.21
CA ILE A 227 23.92 -5.78 -8.29
C ILE A 227 25.22 -5.32 -8.95
N ARG A 228 26.06 -6.26 -9.40
CA ARG A 228 27.28 -5.91 -10.12
C ARG A 228 26.94 -5.73 -11.59
N VAL A 229 27.45 -4.66 -12.20
CA VAL A 229 27.24 -4.34 -13.62
C VAL A 229 27.74 -5.44 -14.56
N ALA A 230 28.61 -6.35 -14.08
CA ALA A 230 29.08 -7.49 -14.87
C ALA A 230 28.03 -8.63 -15.01
N ASP A 231 26.94 -8.58 -14.25
CA ASP A 231 25.88 -9.59 -14.24
C ASP A 231 24.62 -9.19 -15.05
N LEU A 232 24.60 -7.93 -15.55
CA LEU A 232 23.64 -7.34 -16.50
C LEU A 232 24.13 -7.54 -17.93
#